data_AF-A0A4S0N4U2-F1
#
_entry.id   AF-A0A4S0N4U2-F1
#
_cell.length_a   1.000
_cell.length_b   1.000
_cell.length_c   1.000
_cell.angle_alpha   90.00
_cell.angle_beta   90.00
_cell.angle_gamma   90.00
#
_symmetry.space_group_name_H-M   'P 1'
#
loop_
_entity.id
_entity.type
_entity.pdbx_description
1 polymer ?
#
loop_
_entity_poly.entity_id
_entity_poly.type
_entity_poly.pdbx_seq_one_letter_code
_entity_poly.pdbx_strand_id
1 'polypeptide(L)' 'LTSVLAVILFFGGWNGVLVPLPPLLWFLLKVAFFVYVFIWFRFTFPRYRYDQLMAIGWKVLLPLSMANIIITGVAFL' A
#
# COMPACT_ATOMS: atom_id res chain seq x y z
N LEU A 1 10.28 3.70 -5.89
CA LEU A 1 9.62 2.89 -6.93
C LEU A 1 8.38 2.17 -6.38
N THR A 2 8.50 1.42 -5.29
CA THR A 2 7.36 0.75 -4.62
C THR A 2 6.24 1.72 -4.23
N SER A 3 6.57 2.90 -3.68
CA SER A 3 5.58 3.95 -3.36
C SER A 3 4.82 4.47 -4.58
N VAL A 4 5.44 4.47 -5.76
CA VAL A 4 4.81 4.91 -7.02
C VAL A 4 3.84 3.83 -7.51
N LEU A 5 4.25 2.57 -7.50
CA LEU A 5 3.40 1.44 -7.88
C LEU A 5 2.17 1.32 -6.97
N ALA A 6 2.33 1.54 -5.66
CA ALA A 6 1.21 1.54 -4.72
C ALA A 6 0.15 2.60 -5.05
N VAL A 7 0.58 3.82 -5.41
CA VAL A 7 -0.34 4.91 -5.77
C VAL A 7 -1.07 4.63 -7.08
N ILE A 8 -0.37 4.07 -8.07
CA ILE A 8 -0.94 3.78 -9.38
C ILE A 8 -1.95 2.63 -9.31
N LEU A 9 -1.59 1.52 -8.67
CA LEU A 9 -2.39 0.29 -8.68
C LEU A 9 -3.58 0.33 -7.72
N PHE A 10 -3.43 0.95 -6.54
CA PHE A 10 -4.45 0.88 -5.49
C PHE A 10 -5.16 2.22 -5.23
N PHE A 11 -4.50 3.36 -5.40
CA PHE A 11 -5.05 4.69 -5.04
C PHE A 11 -5.53 5.53 -6.24
N GLY A 12 -5.83 4.86 -7.36
CA GLY A 12 -6.42 5.49 -8.53
C GLY A 12 -5.48 6.42 -9.30
N GLY A 13 -4.16 6.33 -9.07
CA GLY A 13 -3.13 7.04 -9.81
C GLY A 13 -3.39 8.55 -9.93
N TRP A 14 -3.85 8.94 -11.11
CA TRP A 14 -3.97 10.31 -11.60
C TRP A 14 -5.37 10.91 -11.38
N ASN A 15 -6.36 10.10 -10.96
CA ASN A 15 -7.70 10.58 -10.64
C ASN A 15 -7.70 11.33 -9.30
N GLY A 16 -7.99 12.64 -9.36
CA GLY A 16 -8.24 13.51 -8.22
C GLY A 16 -9.70 13.47 -7.83
N VAL A 17 -10.01 13.13 -6.58
CA VAL A 17 -11.39 12.88 -6.12
C VAL A 17 -12.08 14.15 -5.58
N LEU A 18 -11.34 15.16 -5.09
CA LEU A 18 -11.95 16.26 -4.31
C LEU A 18 -11.66 17.70 -4.76
N VAL A 19 -10.61 17.98 -5.54
CA VAL A 19 -10.21 19.37 -5.86
C VAL A 19 -9.70 19.41 -7.31
N PRO A 20 -10.09 20.40 -8.13
CA PRO A 20 -9.57 20.59 -9.49
C PRO A 20 -8.12 21.09 -9.43
N LEU A 21 -7.22 20.20 -9.05
CA LEU A 21 -5.78 20.37 -9.11
C LEU A 21 -5.25 19.62 -10.34
N PRO A 22 -4.16 20.07 -10.96
CA PRO A 22 -3.49 19.33 -12.01
C PRO A 22 -3.25 17.86 -11.60
N PRO A 23 -3.56 16.87 -12.47
CA PRO A 23 -3.43 15.44 -12.15
C PRO A 23 -2.03 15.06 -11.65
N LEU A 24 -1.00 15.73 -12.16
CA LEU A 24 0.39 15.55 -11.75
C LEU A 24 0.65 15.93 -10.28
N LEU A 25 0.03 17.00 -9.79
CA LEU A 25 0.19 17.43 -8.40
C LEU A 25 -0.48 16.46 -7.43
N TRP A 26 -1.65 15.93 -7.79
CA TRP A 26 -2.32 14.89 -7.00
C TRP A 26 -1.49 13.61 -6.89
N PHE A 27 -0.89 13.19 -8.01
CA PHE A 27 -0.02 12.03 -8.04
C PHE A 27 1.24 12.26 -7.16
N LEU A 28 1.91 13.40 -7.31
CA LEU A 28 3.10 13.72 -6.51
C LEU A 28 2.78 13.81 -5.01
N LEU A 29 1.64 14.38 -4.63
CA LEU A 29 1.23 14.49 -3.23
C LEU A 29 0.97 13.11 -2.60
N LYS A 30 0.25 12.22 -3.31
CA LYS A 30 0.04 10.84 -2.85
C LYS A 30 1.37 10.10 -2.72
N VAL A 31 2.27 10.22 -3.69
CA VAL A 31 3.59 9.58 -3.65
C VAL A 31 4.44 10.13 -2.51
N ALA A 32 4.46 11.46 -2.30
CA ALA A 32 5.19 12.11 -1.22
C ALA A 32 4.68 11.65 0.15
N PHE A 33 3.37 11.50 0.32
CA PHE A 33 2.78 10.94 1.52
C PHE A 33 3.29 9.51 1.80
N PHE A 34 3.25 8.61 0.80
CA PHE A 34 3.77 7.25 0.98
C PHE A 34 5.27 7.22 1.28
N VAL A 35 6.07 8.08 0.64
CA VAL A 35 7.51 8.21 0.93
C VAL A 35 7.73 8.69 2.37
N TYR A 36 6.99 9.70 2.81
CA TYR A 36 7.04 10.18 4.19
C TYR A 36 6.72 9.06 5.19
N VAL A 37 5.66 8.30 4.91
CA VAL A 37 5.27 7.14 5.72
C VAL A 37 6.42 6.12 5.78
N PHE A 38 7.03 5.74 4.65
CA PHE A 38 8.16 4.80 4.67
C PHE A 38 9.35 5.29 5.51
N ILE A 39 9.66 6.58 5.43
CA ILE A 39 10.72 7.19 6.25
C ILE A 39 10.33 7.15 7.73
N TRP A 40 9.08 7.47 8.05
CA TRP A 40 8.57 7.42 9.42
C TRP A 40 8.61 6.00 10.01
N PHE A 41 8.17 4.99 9.26
CA PHE A 41 8.29 3.57 9.64
C PHE A 41 9.74 3.19 9.93
N ARG A 42 10.72 3.71 9.17
CA ARG A 42 12.14 3.43 9.45
C ARG A 42 12.60 4.01 10.80
N PHE A 43 12.04 5.14 11.22
CA PHE A 43 12.38 5.77 12.51
C PHE A 43 11.67 5.13 13.70
N THR A 44 10.43 4.66 13.52
CA THR A 44 9.61 4.14 14.63
C THR A 44 9.90 2.68 14.98
N PHE A 45 10.31 1.85 14.02
CA PHE A 45 10.46 0.41 14.25
C PHE A 45 11.90 0.02 14.63
N PRO A 46 12.15 -0.45 15.87
CA PRO A 46 13.41 -1.08 16.22
C PRO A 46 13.56 -2.41 15.45
N ARG A 47 14.82 -2.81 15.17
CA ARG A 47 15.15 -3.92 14.28
C ARG A 47 14.40 -5.21 14.65
N TYR A 48 13.46 -5.63 13.80
CA TYR A 48 12.75 -6.90 13.94
C TYR A 48 13.62 -8.09 13.52
N ARG A 49 13.45 -9.23 14.19
CA ARG A 49 14.15 -10.47 13.83
C ARG A 49 13.54 -11.06 12.56
N TYR A 50 14.38 -11.59 11.67
CA TYR A 50 13.93 -12.20 10.41
C TYR A 50 12.87 -13.29 10.62
N ASP A 51 13.01 -14.11 11.67
CA ASP A 51 12.03 -15.17 11.97
C ASP A 51 10.63 -14.62 12.29
N GLN A 52 10.56 -13.47 12.95
CA GLN A 52 9.28 -12.84 13.31
C GLN A 52 8.63 -12.23 12.08
N LEU A 53 9.42 -11.61 11.20
CA LEU A 53 8.94 -11.09 9.92
C LEU A 53 8.41 -12.23 9.03
N MET A 54 9.13 -13.35 8.97
CA MET A 54 8.72 -14.53 8.21
C MET A 54 7.44 -15.15 8.77
N ALA A 55 7.32 -15.23 10.11
CA ALA A 55 6.11 -15.72 10.75
C ALA A 55 4.89 -14.83 10.44
N ILE A 56 5.03 -13.51 10.46
CA ILE A 56 3.95 -12.58 10.10
C ILE A 56 3.59 -12.70 8.61
N GLY A 57 4.59 -12.77 7.74
CA GLY A 57 4.41 -12.98 6.30
C GLY A 57 3.61 -14.24 5.98
N TRP A 58 4.03 -15.36 6.55
CA TRP A 58 3.45 -16.67 6.23
C TRP A 58 2.18 -16.98 7.00
N LYS A 59 2.04 -16.55 8.25
CA LYS A 59 0.86 -16.88 9.06
C LYS A 59 -0.28 -15.88 8.91
N VAL A 60 0.00 -14.63 8.53
CA VAL A 60 -1.01 -13.57 8.51
C VAL A 60 -1.21 -13.00 7.10
N LEU A 61 -0.13 -12.57 6.44
CA LEU A 61 -0.26 -11.89 5.14
C LEU A 61 -0.73 -12.84 4.03
N LEU A 62 -0.22 -14.08 4.01
CA LEU A 62 -0.57 -15.04 2.96
C LEU A 62 -2.02 -15.55 3.07
N PRO A 63 -2.54 -15.95 4.25
CA PRO A 63 -3.95 -16.30 4.37
C PRO A 63 -4.89 -15.12 4.08
N LEU A 64 -4.50 -13.89 4.45
CA LEU A 64 -5.30 -12.70 4.22
C LEU A 64 -5.41 -12.35 2.73
N SER A 65 -4.34 -12.52 1.95
CA SER A 65 -4.38 -12.28 0.49
C SER A 65 -5.25 -13.32 -0.21
N MET A 66 -5.14 -14.60 0.18
CA MET A 66 -6.01 -15.67 -0.34
C MET A 66 -7.48 -15.43 -0.01
N ALA A 67 -7.78 -15.00 1.22
CA ALA A 67 -9.14 -14.66 1.62
C ALA A 67 -9.72 -13.51 0.77
N ASN A 68 -8.95 -12.45 0.51
CA ASN A 68 -9.39 -11.33 -0.34
C ASN A 68 -9.74 -11.78 -1.77
N ILE A 69 -8.94 -12.66 -2.36
CA ILE A 69 -9.21 -13.18 -3.71
C ILE A 69 -10.52 -13.97 -3.74
N ILE A 70 -10.75 -14.85 -2.75
CA ILE A 70 -11.97 -15.64 -2.67
C ILE A 70 -13.19 -14.72 -2.48
N ILE A 71 -13.12 -13.77 -1.56
CA ILE A 71 -14.22 -12.82 -1.31
C ILE A 71 -14.54 -12.01 -2.56
N THR A 72 -13.53 -11.50 -3.25
CA THR A 72 -13.73 -10.72 -4.48
C THR A 72 -14.34 -11.58 -5.59
N GLY A 73 -13.88 -12.83 -5.74
CA GLY A 73 -14.43 -13.77 -6.70
C GLY A 73 -15.88 -14.17 -6.42
N VAL A 74 -16.26 -14.32 -5.15
CA VAL A 74 -17.65 -14.57 -4.74
C VAL A 74 -18.52 -13.32 -4.91
N ALA A 75 -18.00 -12.13 -4.58
CA ALA A 75 -18.75 -10.89 -4.68
C ALA A 75 -19.01 -10.43 -6.13
N PHE A 76 -18.16 -10.83 -7.07
CA PHE A 76 -18.32 -10.53 -8.50
C PHE A 76 -19.23 -11.52 -9.24
N LEU A 77 -19.58 -12.65 -8.62
CA LEU A 77 -20.46 -13.69 -9.16
C LEU A 77 -21.91 -13.43 -8.73
#